data_AF-A0AB73MKR4-F1
#
_entry.id   AF-A0AB73MKR4-F1
#
_cell.length_a   1.000
_cell.length_b   1.000
_cell.length_c   1.000
_cell.angle_alpha   90.00
_cell.angle_beta   90.00
_cell.angle_gamma   90.00
#
_symmetry.space_group_name_H-M   'P 1'
#
loop_
_entity.id
_entity.type
_entity.pdbx_description
1 polymer ?
#
loop_
_entity_poly.entity_id
_entity_poly.type
_entity_poly.pdbx_seq_one_letter_code
_entity_poly.pdbx_strand_id
1 'polypeptide(L)'
;MGSMYKEQKKTNKILSEQTKFNSKVAKENFELQNKQNAELERQTLLLEQEQRNREYQKYLRDFIFEMKKFAEEIGSGKYSEIPAYAAARIVKSRIEAEGISSQSFEQIQDKEFYSQAIGTLDKVMESTSSKSITEGDLYFEKYQAFLHSIAKKEIAKDYFVNWAKNFLYTLQPEGTEFKKKINFLSIGLFSISIVLVFFPFLPVFGGLIALTGTYILLQKRIVKDYSLLFSSLSVSTNSFSGILVSKKAIEAIESSILESEGELRKFRQSNLPEIEKYELPR
;
A
#
# COMPACT_ATOMS: atom_id res chain seq x y z
N MET A 1 -50.32 45.80 -49.68
CA MET A 1 -49.31 45.46 -48.63
C MET A 1 -49.79 44.46 -47.56
N GLY A 2 -51.10 44.16 -47.42
CA GLY A 2 -51.60 43.28 -46.34
C GLY A 2 -51.47 41.75 -46.54
N SER A 3 -51.24 41.23 -47.75
CA SER A 3 -51.09 39.77 -47.97
C SER A 3 -49.67 39.27 -47.67
N MET A 4 -48.65 40.01 -48.08
CA MET A 4 -47.23 39.68 -47.86
C MET A 4 -46.87 39.62 -46.35
N TYR A 5 -47.43 40.52 -45.55
CA TYR A 5 -47.24 40.52 -44.09
C TYR A 5 -47.90 39.30 -43.41
N LYS A 6 -49.06 38.86 -43.92
CA LYS A 6 -49.74 37.64 -43.43
C LYS A 6 -48.97 36.37 -43.80
N GLU A 7 -48.35 36.34 -44.97
CA GLU A 7 -47.49 35.22 -45.39
C GLU A 7 -46.19 35.16 -44.60
N GLN A 8 -45.49 36.29 -44.41
CA GLN A 8 -44.30 36.34 -43.55
C GLN A 8 -44.59 35.87 -42.12
N LYS A 9 -45.74 36.25 -41.54
CA LYS A 9 -46.13 35.81 -40.19
C LYS A 9 -46.39 34.31 -40.12
N LYS A 10 -46.96 33.70 -41.17
CA LYS A 10 -47.15 32.24 -41.26
C LYS A 10 -45.81 31.52 -41.39
N THR A 11 -44.92 31.98 -42.24
CA THR A 11 -43.58 31.40 -42.44
C THR A 11 -42.76 31.48 -41.16
N ASN A 12 -42.76 32.61 -40.45
CA ASN A 12 -42.07 32.76 -39.17
C ASN A 12 -42.65 31.85 -38.07
N LYS A 13 -43.96 31.62 -38.07
CA LYS A 13 -44.59 30.68 -37.13
C LYS A 13 -44.12 29.24 -37.38
N ILE A 14 -44.12 28.80 -38.64
CA ILE A 14 -43.65 27.47 -39.05
C ILE A 14 -42.16 27.27 -38.70
N LEU A 15 -41.31 28.26 -39.01
CA LEU A 15 -39.90 28.23 -38.64
C LEU A 15 -39.71 28.12 -37.13
N SER A 16 -40.47 28.89 -36.33
CA SER A 16 -40.38 28.82 -34.87
C SER A 16 -40.82 27.46 -34.29
N GLU A 17 -41.83 26.83 -34.88
CA GLU A 17 -42.33 25.51 -34.48
C GLU A 17 -41.32 24.41 -34.86
N GLN A 18 -40.70 24.51 -36.05
CA GLN A 18 -39.60 23.63 -36.45
C GLN A 18 -38.37 23.78 -35.56
N THR A 19 -37.96 25.00 -35.20
CA THR A 19 -36.83 25.21 -34.27
C THR A 19 -37.12 24.63 -32.89
N LYS A 20 -38.35 24.80 -32.37
CA LYS A 20 -38.76 24.21 -31.09
C LYS A 20 -38.79 22.68 -31.13
N PHE A 21 -39.28 22.10 -32.22
CA PHE A 21 -39.28 20.65 -32.42
C PHE A 21 -37.86 20.10 -32.50
N ASN A 22 -36.99 20.70 -33.31
CA ASN A 22 -35.59 20.29 -33.43
C ASN A 22 -34.82 20.44 -32.11
N SER A 23 -35.09 21.50 -31.33
CA SER A 23 -34.50 21.67 -30.00
C SER A 23 -34.97 20.59 -29.02
N LYS A 24 -36.26 20.22 -29.06
CA LYS A 24 -36.80 19.13 -28.25
C LYS A 24 -36.16 17.78 -28.62
N VAL A 25 -36.07 17.47 -29.91
CA VAL A 25 -35.41 16.24 -30.40
C VAL A 25 -33.93 16.20 -30.03
N ALA A 26 -33.21 17.32 -30.17
CA ALA A 26 -31.80 17.40 -29.78
C ALA A 26 -31.60 17.16 -28.27
N LYS A 27 -32.49 17.70 -27.42
CA LYS A 27 -32.46 17.48 -25.98
C LYS A 27 -32.76 16.02 -25.62
N GLU A 28 -33.80 15.43 -26.22
CA GLU A 28 -34.15 14.03 -26.02
C GLU A 28 -33.03 13.08 -26.48
N ASN A 29 -32.38 13.38 -27.61
CA ASN A 29 -31.21 12.62 -28.09
C ASN A 29 -30.01 12.74 -27.14
N PHE A 30 -29.74 13.94 -26.61
CA PHE A 30 -28.67 14.13 -25.63
C PHE A 30 -28.95 13.39 -24.32
N GLU A 31 -30.19 13.40 -23.84
CA GLU A 31 -30.61 12.63 -22.66
C GLU A 31 -30.50 11.12 -22.89
N LEU A 32 -30.85 10.63 -24.09
CA LEU A 32 -30.70 9.22 -24.47
C LEU A 32 -29.21 8.82 -24.55
N GLN A 33 -28.36 9.66 -25.13
CA GLN A 33 -26.92 9.44 -25.20
C GLN A 33 -26.29 9.39 -23.79
N ASN A 34 -26.68 10.29 -22.89
CA ASN A 34 -26.20 10.26 -21.51
C ASN A 34 -26.63 9.00 -20.76
N LYS A 35 -27.87 8.52 -20.98
CA LYS A 35 -28.33 7.25 -20.40
C LYS A 35 -27.54 6.06 -20.96
N GLN A 36 -27.25 6.04 -22.26
CA GLN A 36 -26.42 5.01 -22.87
C GLN A 36 -24.99 5.02 -22.33
N ASN A 37 -24.39 6.21 -22.18
CA ASN A 37 -23.04 6.36 -21.61
C ASN A 37 -22.98 5.89 -20.15
N ALA A 38 -23.96 6.26 -19.33
CA ALA A 38 -24.03 5.82 -17.93
C ALA A 38 -24.21 4.29 -17.81
N GLU A 39 -24.99 3.68 -18.70
CA GLU A 39 -25.15 2.22 -18.73
C GLU A 39 -23.88 1.52 -19.22
N LEU A 40 -23.16 2.10 -20.20
CA LEU A 40 -21.86 1.60 -20.63
C LEU A 40 -20.82 1.65 -19.50
N GLU A 41 -20.71 2.77 -18.78
CA GLU A 41 -19.83 2.88 -17.62
C GLU A 41 -20.15 1.82 -16.55
N ARG A 42 -21.44 1.59 -16.28
CA ARG A 42 -21.88 0.55 -15.36
C ARG A 42 -21.47 -0.85 -15.83
N GLN A 43 -21.65 -1.16 -17.11
CA GLN A 43 -21.23 -2.43 -17.70
C GLN A 43 -19.72 -2.62 -17.64
N THR A 44 -18.94 -1.57 -17.93
CA THR A 44 -17.48 -1.60 -17.82
C THR A 44 -17.04 -1.89 -16.39
N LEU A 45 -17.63 -1.23 -15.39
CA LEU A 45 -17.31 -1.49 -13.98
C LEU A 45 -17.63 -2.92 -13.55
N LEU A 46 -18.76 -3.48 -14.02
CA LEU A 46 -19.12 -4.87 -13.74
C LEU A 46 -18.12 -5.85 -14.38
N LEU A 47 -17.72 -5.62 -15.63
CA LEU A 47 -16.74 -6.44 -16.32
C LEU A 47 -15.36 -6.38 -15.65
N GLU A 48 -14.92 -5.20 -15.23
CA GLU A 48 -13.67 -5.04 -14.46
C GLU A 48 -13.74 -5.78 -13.12
N GLN A 49 -14.88 -5.72 -12.44
CA GLN A 49 -15.09 -6.45 -11.20
C GLN A 49 -15.09 -7.97 -11.42
N GLU A 50 -15.77 -8.47 -12.45
CA GLU A 50 -15.74 -9.89 -12.82
C GLU A 50 -14.34 -10.36 -13.19
N GLN A 51 -13.56 -9.53 -13.89
CA GLN A 51 -12.18 -9.85 -14.22
C GLN A 51 -11.32 -9.94 -12.96
N ARG A 52 -11.41 -8.96 -12.05
CA ARG A 52 -10.72 -9.02 -10.75
C ARG A 52 -11.12 -10.24 -9.95
N ASN A 53 -12.40 -10.60 -9.93
CA ASN A 53 -12.88 -11.78 -9.23
C ASN A 53 -12.29 -13.07 -9.84
N ARG A 54 -12.22 -13.18 -11.17
CA ARG A 54 -11.59 -14.32 -11.85
C ARG A 54 -10.10 -14.42 -11.56
N GLU A 55 -9.38 -13.31 -11.59
CA GLU A 55 -7.95 -13.27 -11.24
C GLU A 55 -7.73 -13.68 -9.79
N TYR A 56 -8.57 -13.21 -8.88
CA TYR A 56 -8.54 -13.61 -7.47
C TYR A 56 -8.83 -15.10 -7.27
N GLN A 57 -9.86 -15.65 -7.93
CA GLN A 57 -10.15 -17.09 -7.86
C GLN A 57 -9.02 -17.95 -8.44
N LYS A 58 -8.35 -17.48 -9.51
CA LYS A 58 -7.17 -18.14 -10.05
C LYS A 58 -6.02 -18.13 -9.05
N TYR A 59 -5.73 -16.98 -8.45
CA TYR A 59 -4.72 -16.86 -7.39
C TYR A 59 -5.01 -17.81 -6.24
N LEU A 60 -6.25 -17.84 -5.74
CA LEU A 60 -6.67 -18.73 -4.66
C LEU A 60 -6.42 -20.20 -5.01
N ARG A 61 -6.77 -20.61 -6.24
CA ARG A 61 -6.53 -21.97 -6.71
C ARG A 61 -5.04 -22.32 -6.73
N ASP A 62 -4.22 -21.47 -7.34
CA ASP A 62 -2.79 -21.70 -7.46
C ASP A 62 -2.14 -21.77 -6.06
N PHE A 63 -2.55 -20.87 -5.17
CA PHE A 63 -2.12 -20.84 -3.77
C PHE A 63 -2.49 -22.14 -3.04
N ILE A 64 -3.76 -22.57 -3.10
CA ILE A 64 -4.18 -23.75 -2.34
C ILE A 64 -3.58 -25.04 -2.87
N PHE A 65 -3.34 -25.12 -4.17
CA PHE A 65 -2.64 -26.24 -4.78
C PHE A 65 -1.19 -26.33 -4.28
N GLU A 66 -0.49 -25.20 -4.17
CA GLU A 66 0.85 -25.14 -3.58
C GLU A 66 0.82 -25.56 -2.09
N MET A 67 -0.10 -25.01 -1.31
CA MET A 67 -0.21 -25.33 0.12
C MET A 67 -0.56 -26.79 0.37
N LYS A 68 -1.41 -27.38 -0.47
CA LYS A 68 -1.71 -28.81 -0.44
C LYS A 68 -0.45 -29.64 -0.71
N LYS A 69 0.31 -29.30 -1.75
CA LYS A 69 1.57 -30.00 -2.07
C LYS A 69 2.57 -29.93 -0.92
N PHE A 70 2.67 -28.78 -0.24
CA PHE A 70 3.52 -28.66 0.93
C PHE A 70 3.01 -29.49 2.10
N ALA A 71 1.70 -29.46 2.37
CA ALA A 71 1.10 -30.28 3.43
C ALA A 71 1.32 -31.77 3.19
N GLU A 72 1.14 -32.26 1.96
CA GLU A 72 1.39 -33.65 1.57
C GLU A 72 2.88 -34.02 1.74
N GLU A 73 3.81 -33.15 1.37
CA GLU A 73 5.23 -33.42 1.54
C GLU A 73 5.65 -33.43 3.01
N ILE A 74 5.15 -32.49 3.81
CA ILE A 74 5.42 -32.44 5.26
C ILE A 74 4.82 -33.68 5.94
N GLY A 75 3.59 -34.05 5.59
CA GLY A 75 2.89 -35.22 6.10
C GLY A 75 3.43 -36.56 5.63
N SER A 76 4.34 -36.59 4.65
CA SER A 76 4.93 -37.83 4.11
C SER A 76 5.90 -38.54 5.08
N GLY A 77 6.26 -37.90 6.20
CA GLY A 77 7.22 -38.45 7.16
C GLY A 77 8.68 -38.37 6.70
N LYS A 78 8.96 -37.60 5.63
CA LYS A 78 10.30 -37.39 5.08
C LYS A 78 11.20 -36.55 6.00
N TYR A 79 10.61 -35.68 6.81
CA TYR A 79 11.32 -34.80 7.74
C TYR A 79 11.35 -35.38 9.15
N SER A 80 12.40 -35.04 9.91
CA SER A 80 12.38 -35.27 11.35
C SER A 80 11.32 -34.40 12.04
N GLU A 81 10.92 -34.79 13.23
CA GLU A 81 9.73 -34.26 13.93
C GLU A 81 9.77 -32.73 14.11
N ILE A 82 10.92 -32.16 14.49
CA ILE A 82 11.08 -30.70 14.68
C ILE A 82 10.91 -29.91 13.38
N PRO A 83 11.65 -30.19 12.28
CA PRO A 83 11.44 -29.51 11.00
C PRO A 83 10.04 -29.75 10.42
N ALA A 84 9.47 -30.95 10.57
CA ALA A 84 8.10 -31.23 10.12
C ALA A 84 7.09 -30.31 10.83
N TYR A 85 7.21 -30.18 12.16
CA TYR A 85 6.35 -29.29 12.95
C TYR A 85 6.55 -27.82 12.56
N ALA A 86 7.80 -27.35 12.49
CA ALA A 86 8.11 -25.96 12.13
C ALA A 86 7.58 -25.60 10.73
N ALA A 87 7.80 -26.48 9.74
CA ALA A 87 7.26 -26.31 8.39
C ALA A 87 5.73 -26.30 8.40
N ALA A 88 5.09 -27.22 9.14
CA ALA A 88 3.64 -27.26 9.25
C ALA A 88 3.07 -25.96 9.84
N ARG A 89 3.72 -25.44 10.89
CA ARG A 89 3.35 -24.17 11.54
C ARG A 89 3.48 -22.98 10.59
N ILE A 90 4.56 -22.92 9.81
CA ILE A 90 4.80 -21.88 8.81
C ILE A 90 3.72 -21.90 7.72
N VAL A 91 3.49 -23.07 7.11
CA VAL A 91 2.49 -23.22 6.04
C VAL A 91 1.09 -22.91 6.55
N LYS A 92 0.72 -23.39 7.75
CA LYS A 92 -0.58 -23.10 8.36
C LYS A 92 -0.77 -21.61 8.64
N SER A 93 0.23 -20.95 9.23
CA SER A 93 0.20 -19.52 9.48
C SER A 93 0.06 -18.70 8.19
N ARG A 94 0.59 -19.17 7.06
CA ARG A 94 0.43 -18.52 5.75
C ARG A 94 -1.01 -18.58 5.28
N ILE A 95 -1.64 -19.75 5.36
CA ILE A 95 -3.06 -19.92 4.99
C ILE A 95 -3.94 -19.00 5.84
N GLU A 96 -3.65 -18.90 7.14
CA GLU A 96 -4.35 -18.00 8.07
C GLU A 96 -4.13 -16.51 7.73
N ALA A 97 -2.90 -16.12 7.35
CA ALA A 97 -2.56 -14.74 7.02
C ALA A 97 -3.26 -14.23 5.74
N GLU A 98 -3.51 -15.11 4.76
CA GLU A 98 -4.29 -14.77 3.57
C GLU A 98 -5.79 -14.58 3.88
N GLY A 99 -6.25 -14.94 5.09
CA GLY A 99 -7.66 -14.89 5.46
C GLY A 99 -8.52 -15.87 4.64
N ILE A 100 -7.91 -16.90 4.08
CA ILE A 100 -8.58 -17.87 3.21
C ILE A 100 -9.27 -18.92 4.07
N SER A 101 -10.56 -19.12 3.77
CA SER A 101 -11.35 -20.22 4.32
C SER A 101 -11.83 -21.13 3.20
N SER A 102 -12.40 -22.28 3.55
CA SER A 102 -13.08 -23.14 2.58
C SER A 102 -14.23 -22.42 1.84
N GLN A 103 -14.78 -21.32 2.39
CA GLN A 103 -15.83 -20.53 1.73
C GLN A 103 -15.29 -19.58 0.67
N SER A 104 -13.98 -19.29 0.66
CA SER A 104 -13.34 -18.38 -0.29
C SER A 104 -13.30 -18.94 -1.71
N PHE A 105 -13.42 -20.26 -1.86
CA PHE A 105 -13.34 -20.96 -3.14
C PHE A 105 -14.72 -21.17 -3.76
N GLU A 106 -14.83 -20.96 -5.06
CA GLU A 106 -16.07 -21.26 -5.80
C GLU A 106 -16.20 -22.76 -6.11
N GLN A 107 -15.09 -23.41 -6.49
CA GLN A 107 -15.10 -24.81 -6.92
C GLN A 107 -14.99 -25.77 -5.74
N ILE A 108 -15.80 -26.83 -5.76
CA ILE A 108 -15.83 -27.85 -4.70
C ILE A 108 -14.47 -28.54 -4.54
N GLN A 109 -13.79 -28.82 -5.65
CA GLN A 109 -12.47 -29.44 -5.62
C GLN A 109 -11.43 -28.59 -4.85
N ASP A 110 -11.46 -27.27 -5.04
CA ASP A 110 -10.54 -26.35 -4.37
C ASP A 110 -10.83 -26.29 -2.86
N LYS A 111 -12.11 -26.43 -2.45
CA LYS A 111 -12.52 -26.56 -1.04
C LYS A 111 -12.02 -27.85 -0.40
N GLU A 112 -12.09 -28.95 -1.14
CA GLU A 112 -11.57 -30.24 -0.69
C GLU A 112 -10.05 -30.20 -0.55
N PHE A 113 -9.34 -29.58 -1.50
CA PHE A 113 -7.90 -29.35 -1.39
C PHE A 113 -7.52 -28.53 -0.17
N TYR A 114 -8.28 -27.47 0.12
CA TYR A 114 -8.10 -26.71 1.35
C TYR A 114 -8.26 -27.57 2.60
N SER A 115 -9.36 -28.33 2.66
CA SER A 115 -9.69 -29.16 3.82
C SER A 115 -8.64 -30.27 4.03
N GLN A 116 -8.14 -30.86 2.94
CA GLN A 116 -7.08 -31.86 2.97
C GLN A 116 -5.75 -31.26 3.43
N ALA A 117 -5.39 -30.07 2.94
CA ALA A 117 -4.16 -29.38 3.32
C ALA A 117 -4.17 -29.07 4.82
N ILE A 118 -5.21 -28.40 5.31
CA ILE A 118 -5.37 -28.08 6.74
C ILE A 118 -5.39 -29.35 7.60
N GLY A 119 -6.20 -30.34 7.23
CA GLY A 119 -6.28 -31.59 8.00
C GLY A 119 -4.97 -32.37 8.05
N THR A 120 -4.12 -32.26 7.02
CA THR A 120 -2.79 -32.89 7.03
C THR A 120 -1.82 -32.14 7.95
N LEU A 121 -1.81 -30.81 7.87
CA LEU A 121 -0.98 -29.96 8.73
C LEU A 121 -1.37 -30.13 10.21
N ASP A 122 -2.66 -30.15 10.51
CA ASP A 122 -3.19 -30.38 11.86
C ASP A 122 -2.73 -31.73 12.42
N LYS A 123 -2.82 -32.81 11.63
CA LYS A 123 -2.33 -34.13 12.04
C LYS A 123 -0.82 -34.14 12.34
N VAL A 124 -0.03 -33.42 11.56
CA VAL A 124 1.42 -33.30 11.83
C VAL A 124 1.64 -32.58 13.16
N MET A 125 0.94 -31.47 13.38
CA MET A 125 1.06 -30.70 14.61
C MET A 125 0.56 -31.46 15.85
N GLU A 126 -0.54 -32.21 15.73
CA GLU A 126 -1.14 -33.00 16.82
C GLU A 126 -0.32 -34.25 17.17
N SER A 127 0.37 -34.85 16.19
CA SER A 127 1.20 -36.04 16.41
C SER A 127 2.61 -35.72 16.90
N THR A 128 2.98 -34.44 16.95
CA THR A 128 4.30 -33.97 17.40
C THR A 128 4.43 -34.02 18.93
N SER A 129 5.58 -34.52 19.41
CA SER A 129 5.92 -34.55 20.83
C SER A 129 6.04 -33.15 21.45
N SER A 130 5.73 -33.02 22.75
CA SER A 130 5.77 -31.73 23.46
C SER A 130 7.13 -31.02 23.41
N LYS A 131 8.22 -31.79 23.37
CA LYS A 131 9.58 -31.26 23.20
C LYS A 131 9.75 -30.64 21.82
N SER A 132 9.36 -31.35 20.77
CA SER A 132 9.47 -30.90 19.38
C SER A 132 8.57 -29.70 19.10
N ILE A 133 7.38 -29.63 19.73
CA ILE A 133 6.51 -28.44 19.72
C ILE A 133 7.26 -27.24 20.29
N THR A 134 7.86 -27.36 21.47
CA THR A 134 8.54 -26.25 22.15
C THR A 134 9.72 -25.71 21.33
N GLU A 135 10.53 -26.62 20.75
CA GLU A 135 11.68 -26.22 19.92
C GLU A 135 11.24 -25.62 18.58
N GLY A 136 10.21 -26.19 17.95
CA GLY A 136 9.66 -25.68 16.70
C GLY A 136 8.94 -24.34 16.85
N ASP A 137 8.21 -24.11 17.94
CA ASP A 137 7.59 -22.82 18.25
C ASP A 137 8.65 -21.75 18.48
N LEU A 138 9.73 -22.06 19.21
CA LEU A 138 10.84 -21.13 19.41
C LEU A 138 11.50 -20.72 18.09
N TYR A 139 11.65 -21.67 17.16
CA TYR A 139 12.12 -21.38 15.81
C TYR A 139 11.14 -20.47 15.06
N PHE A 140 9.86 -20.81 15.08
CA PHE A 140 8.79 -20.07 14.40
C PHE A 140 8.69 -18.63 14.91
N GLU A 141 8.74 -18.40 16.22
CA GLU A 141 8.70 -17.06 16.81
C GLU A 141 9.86 -16.20 16.34
N LYS A 142 11.09 -16.75 16.33
CA LYS A 142 12.27 -16.03 15.83
C LYS A 142 12.16 -15.71 14.35
N TYR A 143 11.70 -16.68 13.55
CA TYR A 143 11.44 -16.49 12.13
C TYR A 143 10.42 -15.36 11.89
N GLN A 144 9.29 -15.37 12.60
CA GLN A 144 8.27 -14.32 12.51
C GLN A 144 8.78 -12.95 12.95
N ALA A 145 9.63 -12.89 13.98
CA ALA A 145 10.24 -11.64 14.42
C ALA A 145 11.14 -11.03 13.32
N PHE A 146 11.92 -11.85 12.61
CA PHE A 146 12.68 -11.39 11.45
C PHE A 146 11.76 -10.85 10.34
N LEU A 147 10.72 -11.59 9.97
CA LEU A 147 9.76 -11.15 8.96
C LEU A 147 9.07 -9.84 9.34
N HIS A 148 8.64 -9.70 10.60
CA HIS A 148 8.01 -8.49 11.08
C HIS A 148 8.97 -7.28 11.05
N SER A 149 10.23 -7.49 11.40
CA SER A 149 11.27 -6.46 11.33
C SER A 149 11.49 -5.99 9.89
N ILE A 150 11.63 -6.91 8.94
CA ILE A 150 11.78 -6.61 7.51
C ILE A 150 10.55 -5.85 6.99
N ALA A 151 9.34 -6.35 7.27
CA ALA A 151 8.08 -5.72 6.89
C ALA A 151 7.98 -4.26 7.38
N LYS A 152 8.35 -4.01 8.65
CA LYS A 152 8.33 -2.66 9.22
C LYS A 152 9.29 -1.73 8.48
N LYS A 153 10.47 -2.23 8.10
CA LYS A 153 11.47 -1.47 7.33
C LYS A 153 11.01 -1.20 5.89
N GLU A 154 10.34 -2.16 5.25
CA GLU A 154 9.72 -1.96 3.91
C GLU A 154 8.62 -0.90 3.95
N ILE A 155 7.70 -0.99 4.93
CA ILE A 155 6.66 0.03 5.14
C ILE A 155 7.30 1.40 5.37
N ALA A 156 8.39 1.45 6.14
CA ALA A 156 9.14 2.69 6.33
C ALA A 156 9.70 3.19 4.98
N LYS A 157 10.35 2.35 4.18
CA LYS A 157 10.85 2.71 2.85
C LYS A 157 9.74 3.29 1.98
N ASP A 158 8.58 2.63 1.88
CA ASP A 158 7.45 3.10 1.08
C ASP A 158 6.91 4.43 1.58
N TYR A 159 6.78 4.58 2.90
CA TYR A 159 6.44 5.85 3.52
C TYR A 159 7.44 6.95 3.13
N PHE A 160 8.75 6.69 3.21
CA PHE A 160 9.80 7.67 2.87
C PHE A 160 9.79 8.03 1.38
N VAL A 161 9.61 7.04 0.49
CA VAL A 161 9.53 7.25 -0.96
C VAL A 161 8.31 8.08 -1.32
N ASN A 162 7.14 7.76 -0.77
CA ASN A 162 5.89 8.46 -1.08
C ASN A 162 5.81 9.84 -0.42
N TRP A 163 6.33 9.99 0.80
CA TRP A 163 6.44 11.27 1.48
C TRP A 163 7.40 12.22 0.74
N ALA A 164 8.57 11.76 0.31
CA ALA A 164 9.53 12.58 -0.43
C ALA A 164 8.95 13.10 -1.76
N LYS A 165 8.12 12.28 -2.42
CA LYS A 165 7.42 12.66 -3.66
C LYS A 165 6.34 13.73 -3.42
N ASN A 166 5.60 13.66 -2.32
CA ASN A 166 4.34 14.42 -2.15
C ASN A 166 4.41 15.59 -1.15
N PHE A 167 5.32 15.59 -0.17
CA PHE A 167 5.21 16.45 1.01
C PHE A 167 6.31 17.52 1.17
N LEU A 168 7.39 17.41 0.39
CA LEU A 168 8.49 18.40 0.41
C LEU A 168 8.13 19.72 -0.27
N TYR A 169 6.99 19.80 -0.96
CA TYR A 169 6.69 20.91 -1.85
C TYR A 169 5.24 21.37 -1.72
N THR A 170 5.05 22.63 -1.37
CA THR A 170 3.76 23.33 -1.48
C THR A 170 3.81 24.29 -2.68
N LEU A 171 2.78 24.27 -3.53
CA LEU A 171 2.58 25.32 -4.54
C LEU A 171 2.07 26.56 -3.82
N GLN A 172 2.90 27.60 -3.73
CA GLN A 172 2.50 28.90 -3.19
C GLN A 172 2.36 29.91 -4.33
N PRO A 173 1.29 30.72 -4.34
CA PRO A 173 1.15 31.80 -5.31
C PRO A 173 2.23 32.86 -5.04
N GLU A 174 3.02 33.19 -6.06
CA GLU A 174 4.04 34.24 -6.01
C GLU A 174 3.85 35.14 -7.25
N GLY A 175 3.01 36.16 -7.11
CA GLY A 175 2.57 36.98 -8.24
C GLY A 175 1.57 36.24 -9.14
N THR A 176 1.82 36.21 -10.45
CA THR A 176 0.93 35.57 -11.46
C THR A 176 1.17 34.07 -11.64
N GLU A 177 2.11 33.47 -10.92
CA GLU A 177 2.47 32.05 -11.08
C GLU A 177 2.59 31.32 -9.74
N PHE A 178 2.29 30.02 -9.77
CA PHE A 178 2.49 29.13 -8.62
C PHE A 178 3.92 28.57 -8.65
N LYS A 179 4.70 28.85 -7.60
CA LYS A 179 6.04 28.27 -7.44
C LYS A 179 6.07 27.21 -6.35
N LYS A 180 6.86 26.17 -6.62
CA LYS A 180 7.05 25.01 -5.76
C LYS A 180 8.05 25.37 -4.64
N LYS A 181 7.56 25.58 -3.41
CA LYS A 181 8.38 25.99 -2.25
C LYS A 181 8.42 24.89 -1.19
N ILE A 182 9.53 24.78 -0.46
CA ILE A 182 9.74 23.75 0.56
C ILE A 182 8.92 24.03 1.81
N ASN A 183 8.19 23.03 2.31
CA ASN A 183 7.40 23.15 3.54
C ASN A 183 8.23 22.68 4.76
N PHE A 184 8.70 23.63 5.58
CA PHE A 184 9.55 23.34 6.76
C PHE A 184 8.82 22.61 7.91
N LEU A 185 7.49 22.73 8.02
CA LEU A 185 6.69 21.94 8.97
C LEU A 185 6.74 20.45 8.63
N SER A 186 6.80 20.11 7.34
CA SER A 186 6.96 18.74 6.87
C SER A 186 8.30 18.15 7.34
N ILE A 187 9.37 18.94 7.35
CA ILE A 187 10.71 18.50 7.80
C ILE A 187 10.72 18.17 9.30
N GLY A 188 9.95 18.90 10.12
CA GLY A 188 9.81 18.60 11.55
C GLY A 188 9.01 17.33 11.84
N LEU A 189 7.98 17.03 11.05
CA LEU A 189 7.23 15.77 11.15
C LEU A 189 8.09 14.57 10.68
N PHE A 190 8.95 14.79 9.68
CA PHE A 190 9.88 13.80 9.14
C PHE A 190 10.87 13.26 10.18
N SER A 191 11.47 14.15 10.99
CA SER A 191 12.45 13.75 12.01
C SER A 191 11.82 12.96 13.17
N ILE A 192 10.58 13.27 13.54
CA ILE A 192 9.84 12.51 14.58
C ILE A 192 9.53 11.09 14.11
N SER A 193 9.07 10.93 12.86
CA SER A 193 8.75 9.60 12.31
C SER A 193 9.98 8.69 12.20
N ILE A 194 11.15 9.23 11.85
CA ILE A 194 12.42 8.48 11.82
C ILE A 194 12.74 7.91 13.21
N VAL A 195 12.67 8.74 14.26
CA VAL A 195 13.02 8.32 15.63
C VAL A 195 12.08 7.22 16.13
N LEU A 196 10.77 7.31 15.85
CA LEU A 196 9.80 6.30 16.28
C LEU A 196 9.93 4.96 15.56
N VAL A 197 10.36 4.96 14.29
CA VAL A 197 10.54 3.73 13.50
C VAL A 197 11.81 3.00 13.88
N PHE A 198 12.93 3.72 14.02
CA PHE A 198 14.27 3.16 14.26
C PHE A 198 14.64 3.04 15.75
N PHE A 199 14.03 3.82 16.63
CA PHE A 199 14.34 3.84 18.06
C PHE A 199 13.07 3.90 18.93
N PRO A 200 12.27 2.81 19.00
CA PRO A 200 11.00 2.78 19.72
C PRO A 200 11.12 3.00 21.24
N PHE A 201 12.33 2.96 21.80
CA PHE A 201 12.61 3.11 23.24
C PHE A 201 13.15 4.50 23.64
N LEU A 202 13.32 5.43 22.69
CA LEU A 202 13.77 6.78 23.04
C LEU A 202 12.58 7.57 23.63
N PRO A 203 12.70 8.14 24.84
CA PRO A 203 11.60 8.86 25.47
C PRO A 203 11.24 10.07 24.61
N VAL A 204 9.98 10.08 24.16
CA VAL A 204 9.31 11.08 23.31
C VAL A 204 9.60 12.54 23.72
N PHE A 205 9.96 12.77 24.98
CA PHE A 205 10.33 14.05 25.55
C PHE A 205 11.62 14.68 24.99
N GLY A 206 12.65 13.90 24.62
CA GLY A 206 13.91 14.46 24.10
C GLY A 206 13.74 15.12 22.73
N GLY A 207 12.93 14.52 21.86
CA GLY A 207 12.60 15.07 20.54
C GLY A 207 11.75 16.34 20.61
N LEU A 208 10.80 16.39 21.55
CA LEU A 208 9.97 17.58 21.79
C LEU A 208 10.79 18.76 22.34
N ILE A 209 11.77 18.53 23.21
CA ILE A 209 12.63 19.59 23.77
C ILE A 209 13.55 20.18 22.68
N ALA A 210 14.11 19.34 21.80
CA ALA A 210 14.89 19.81 20.65
C ALA A 210 14.04 20.59 19.62
N LEU A 211 12.78 20.18 19.41
CA LEU A 211 11.80 20.90 18.58
C LEU A 211 11.40 22.25 19.18
N THR A 212 11.21 22.31 20.50
CA THR A 212 10.87 23.55 21.19
C THR A 212 12.05 24.52 21.18
N GLY A 213 13.28 24.03 21.36
CA GLY A 213 14.50 24.84 21.25
C GLY A 213 14.74 25.40 19.84
N THR A 214 14.54 24.58 18.81
CA THR A 214 14.65 25.02 17.40
C THR A 214 13.51 25.96 17.00
N TYR A 215 12.28 25.73 17.45
CA TYR A 215 11.13 26.62 17.26
C TYR A 215 11.32 27.99 17.94
N ILE A 216 11.85 28.03 19.17
CA ILE A 216 12.15 29.28 19.90
C ILE A 216 13.31 30.04 19.25
N LEU A 217 14.34 29.35 18.76
CA LEU A 217 15.44 29.98 18.00
C LEU A 217 14.98 30.53 16.64
N LEU A 218 14.02 29.86 15.98
CA LEU A 218 13.37 30.32 14.76
C LEU A 218 12.47 31.54 15.01
N GLN A 219 11.66 31.55 16.08
CA GLN A 219 10.87 32.72 16.45
C GLN A 219 11.74 33.92 16.82
N LYS A 220 12.85 33.73 17.54
CA LYS A 220 13.79 34.82 17.86
C LYS A 220 14.51 35.39 16.64
N ARG A 221 14.72 34.61 15.58
CA ARG A 221 15.21 35.12 14.27
C ARG A 221 14.12 35.87 13.51
N ILE A 222 12.90 35.30 13.44
CA ILE A 222 11.76 35.90 12.74
C ILE A 222 11.33 37.23 13.37
N VAL A 223 11.38 37.40 14.69
CA VAL A 223 11.00 38.69 15.31
C VAL A 223 12.05 39.78 15.10
N LYS A 224 13.33 39.43 14.94
CA LYS A 224 14.41 40.40 14.71
C LYS A 224 14.49 40.86 13.25
N ASP A 225 14.12 39.99 12.31
CA ASP A 225 14.26 40.23 10.87
C ASP A 225 13.02 40.89 10.21
N TYR A 226 11.91 41.05 10.93
CA TYR A 226 10.65 41.58 10.39
C TYR A 226 10.30 43.02 10.85
N SER A 227 11.26 43.78 11.38
CA SER A 227 10.97 45.14 11.87
C SER A 227 10.90 46.23 10.79
N LEU A 228 11.28 45.94 9.54
CA LEU A 228 11.14 46.86 8.39
C LEU A 228 10.69 46.07 7.15
N LEU A 229 9.37 45.98 7.02
CA LEU A 229 8.59 45.22 6.02
C LEU A 229 9.19 45.22 4.59
N PHE A 230 9.83 44.10 4.23
CA PHE A 230 10.19 43.58 2.88
C PHE A 230 10.91 44.51 1.88
N SER A 231 12.11 44.15 1.39
CA SER A 231 12.51 44.58 0.03
C SER A 231 13.62 43.80 -0.70
N SER A 232 14.62 43.20 -0.05
CA SER A 232 15.68 42.52 -0.81
C SER A 232 16.53 41.56 0.04
N LEU A 233 15.95 40.45 0.48
CA LEU A 233 16.77 39.37 1.05
C LEU A 233 17.37 38.52 -0.08
N SER A 234 18.57 38.91 -0.49
CA SER A 234 19.56 37.95 -0.97
C SER A 234 19.78 36.91 0.13
N VAL A 235 19.35 35.67 -0.10
CA VAL A 235 19.81 34.53 0.70
C VAL A 235 20.64 33.64 -0.21
N SER A 236 21.93 33.94 -0.26
CA SER A 236 22.95 32.92 -0.45
C SER A 236 23.05 32.15 0.86
N THR A 237 22.67 30.87 0.82
CA THR A 237 23.36 29.70 1.39
C THR A 237 22.39 28.59 1.81
N ASN A 238 22.62 27.40 1.22
CA ASN A 238 22.37 26.07 1.78
C ASN A 238 20.97 25.42 1.69
N SER A 239 20.24 25.59 0.57
CA SER A 239 19.00 24.85 0.30
C SER A 239 19.17 23.44 -0.33
N PHE A 240 20.38 22.87 -0.37
CA PHE A 240 20.63 21.57 -1.04
C PHE A 240 20.81 20.36 -0.12
N SER A 241 20.73 20.50 1.20
CA SER A 241 20.96 19.37 2.12
C SER A 241 19.72 18.48 2.37
N GLY A 242 18.49 18.99 2.22
CA GLY A 242 17.27 18.23 2.53
C GLY A 242 16.97 17.07 1.57
N ILE A 243 17.27 17.23 0.28
CA ILE A 243 17.10 16.19 -0.76
C ILE A 243 18.18 15.10 -0.61
N LEU A 244 19.38 15.48 -0.15
CA LEU A 244 20.46 14.52 0.10
C LEU A 244 20.18 13.63 1.31
N VAL A 245 19.50 14.16 2.34
CA VAL A 245 19.12 13.41 3.55
C VAL A 245 18.03 12.38 3.26
N SER A 246 17.04 12.68 2.40
CA SER A 246 16.01 11.69 2.04
C SER A 246 16.58 10.52 1.23
N LYS A 247 17.52 10.78 0.31
CA LYS A 247 18.18 9.71 -0.46
C LYS A 247 19.07 8.84 0.44
N LYS A 248 19.90 9.45 1.29
CA LYS A 248 20.72 8.73 2.26
C LYS A 248 19.90 7.95 3.28
N ALA A 249 18.75 8.48 3.69
CA ALA A 249 17.83 7.76 4.57
C ALA A 249 17.24 6.53 3.85
N ILE A 250 16.76 6.67 2.61
CA ILE A 250 16.28 5.53 1.83
C ILE A 250 17.39 4.48 1.63
N GLU A 251 18.61 4.90 1.25
CA GLU A 251 19.76 4.00 1.10
C GLU A 251 20.13 3.29 2.42
N ALA A 252 20.06 3.98 3.56
CA ALA A 252 20.30 3.37 4.87
C ALA A 252 19.20 2.36 5.25
N ILE A 253 17.94 2.63 4.90
CA ILE A 253 16.83 1.71 5.10
C ILE A 253 16.99 0.47 4.22
N GLU A 254 17.33 0.66 2.94
CA GLU A 254 17.60 -0.44 2.02
C GLU A 254 18.78 -1.29 2.50
N SER A 255 19.87 -0.68 2.94
CA SER A 255 21.00 -1.40 3.53
C SER A 255 20.59 -2.19 4.78
N SER A 256 19.72 -1.63 5.62
CA SER A 256 19.23 -2.30 6.83
C SER A 256 18.22 -3.43 6.53
N ILE A 257 17.46 -3.33 5.43
CA ILE A 257 16.62 -4.42 4.92
C ILE A 257 17.51 -5.56 4.46
N LEU A 258 18.50 -5.28 3.60
CA LEU A 258 19.44 -6.27 3.07
C LEU A 258 20.22 -6.98 4.20
N GLU A 259 20.62 -6.24 5.24
CA GLU A 259 21.27 -6.83 6.42
C GLU A 259 20.33 -7.81 7.14
N SER A 260 19.08 -7.41 7.41
CA SER A 260 18.10 -8.30 8.06
C SER A 260 17.70 -9.49 7.20
N GLU A 261 17.62 -9.35 5.88
CA GLU A 261 17.44 -10.48 4.96
C GLU A 261 18.64 -11.43 5.00
N GLY A 262 19.85 -10.89 5.08
CA GLY A 262 21.09 -11.65 5.25
C GLY A 262 21.13 -12.42 6.58
N GLU A 263 20.70 -11.79 7.67
CA GLU A 263 20.56 -12.43 8.98
C GLU A 263 19.50 -13.53 8.97
N LEU A 264 18.33 -13.26 8.38
CA LEU A 264 17.28 -14.26 8.20
C LEU A 264 17.80 -15.45 7.40
N ARG A 265 18.51 -15.22 6.30
CA ARG A 265 19.11 -16.30 5.50
C ARG A 265 20.10 -17.13 6.31
N LYS A 266 20.98 -16.49 7.09
CA LYS A 266 21.92 -17.21 7.98
C LYS A 266 21.17 -18.04 9.01
N PHE A 267 20.13 -17.46 9.64
CA PHE A 267 19.29 -18.15 10.62
C PHE A 267 18.62 -19.40 10.03
N ARG A 268 18.04 -19.31 8.83
CA ARG A 268 17.44 -20.46 8.13
C ARG A 268 18.45 -21.57 7.88
N GLN A 269 19.60 -21.21 7.29
CA GLN A 269 20.66 -22.16 6.93
C GLN A 269 21.31 -22.83 8.14
N SER A 270 21.42 -22.13 9.28
CA SER A 270 22.08 -22.66 10.47
C SER A 270 21.17 -23.51 11.36
N ASN A 271 19.84 -23.35 11.28
CA ASN A 271 18.91 -24.01 12.19
C ASN A 271 18.12 -25.13 11.49
N LEU A 272 17.35 -24.82 10.45
CA LEU A 272 16.49 -25.79 9.75
C LEU A 272 16.58 -25.62 8.22
N PRO A 273 17.74 -25.92 7.59
CA PRO A 273 17.92 -25.74 6.15
C PRO A 273 16.96 -26.59 5.30
N GLU A 274 16.49 -27.71 5.84
CA GLU A 274 15.60 -28.66 5.16
C GLU A 274 14.22 -28.08 4.83
N ILE A 275 13.81 -27.05 5.56
CA ILE A 275 12.48 -26.43 5.44
C ILE A 275 12.51 -25.05 4.78
N GLU A 276 13.68 -24.58 4.32
CA GLU A 276 13.85 -23.26 3.69
C GLU A 276 12.89 -23.05 2.50
N LYS A 277 12.53 -24.11 1.77
CA LYS A 277 11.57 -24.02 0.65
C LYS A 277 10.13 -23.73 1.08
N TYR A 278 9.76 -24.01 2.33
CA TYR A 278 8.47 -23.67 2.90
C TYR A 278 8.47 -22.24 3.45
N GLU A 279 9.66 -21.65 3.59
CA GLU A 279 9.91 -20.31 4.07
C GLU A 279 10.07 -19.37 2.88
N LEU A 280 8.94 -18.84 2.41
CA LEU A 280 8.94 -18.03 1.21
C LEU A 280 9.48 -16.61 1.44
N PRO A 281 10.19 -16.03 0.44
CA PRO A 281 10.38 -14.60 0.36
C PRO A 281 9.03 -13.91 0.12
N ARG A 282 8.86 -12.71 0.67
CA ARG A 282 7.77 -11.81 0.28
C ARG A 282 7.99 -11.28 -1.13
#